data_AF-A0A132ML15-F1
#
_entry.id   AF-A0A132ML15-F1
#
_cell.length_a   1.000
_cell.length_b   1.000
_cell.length_c   1.000
_cell.angle_alpha   90.00
_cell.angle_beta   90.00
_cell.angle_gamma   90.00
#
_symmetry.space_group_name_H-M   'P 1'
#
loop_
_entity.id
_entity.type
_entity.pdbx_description
1 polymer ?
#
loop_
_entity_poly.entity_id
_entity_poly.type
_entity_poly.pdbx_seq_one_letter_code
_entity_poly.pdbx_strand_id
1 'polypeptide(L)'
;MPTSRLAIVASRGRVSGAEYLRAWRKGHLIYSNGYTLYRKSGWTPTLVTLSRKLASDPRQYKVEWVKGHAGHPLNELADSMAKPALRTLDGYFSRGEAVDLARRYAHRALSEISM
;
A
#
# COMPACT_ATOMS: atom_id res chain seq x y z
N MET A 1 -8.79 -20.68 17.04
CA MET A 1 -8.27 -19.30 16.99
C MET A 1 -8.61 -18.72 15.62
N PRO A 2 -9.38 -17.63 15.49
CA PRO A 2 -9.61 -17.05 14.18
C PRO A 2 -8.26 -16.49 13.72
N THR A 3 -7.70 -17.05 12.65
CA THR A 3 -6.50 -16.52 12.02
C THR A 3 -6.89 -15.16 11.45
N SER A 4 -6.52 -14.07 12.12
CA SER A 4 -6.77 -12.71 11.63
C SER A 4 -6.07 -12.55 10.29
N ARG A 5 -6.81 -12.71 9.19
CA ARG A 5 -6.28 -12.54 7.84
C ARG A 5 -6.13 -11.06 7.58
N LEU A 6 -4.93 -10.61 7.22
CA LEU A 6 -4.72 -9.22 6.82
C LEU A 6 -5.29 -9.02 5.42
N ALA A 7 -6.26 -8.12 5.28
CA ALA A 7 -6.80 -7.72 3.99
C ALA A 7 -5.88 -6.65 3.35
N ILE A 8 -5.45 -6.89 2.11
CA ILE A 8 -4.72 -5.92 1.29
C ILE A 8 -5.65 -5.49 0.15
N VAL A 9 -5.91 -4.19 0.10
CA VAL A 9 -6.86 -3.56 -0.81
C VAL A 9 -6.09 -2.69 -1.81
N ALA A 10 -6.38 -2.83 -3.10
CA ALA A 10 -5.73 -2.06 -4.15
C ALA A 10 -6.71 -1.63 -5.26
N SER A 11 -6.56 -0.40 -5.73
CA SER A 11 -7.30 0.21 -6.85
C SER A 11 -6.59 0.03 -8.20
N ARG A 12 -7.22 0.45 -9.30
CA ARG A 12 -6.73 0.19 -10.68
C ARG A 12 -5.70 1.22 -11.14
N GLY A 13 -4.59 0.74 -11.73
CA GLY A 13 -3.63 1.47 -12.57
C GLY A 13 -3.29 0.66 -13.85
N ARG A 14 -2.40 1.16 -14.74
CA ARG A 14 -2.06 0.57 -16.07
C ARG A 14 -1.58 -0.90 -16.02
N VAL A 15 -1.01 -1.34 -14.90
CA VAL A 15 -0.81 -2.75 -14.48
C VAL A 15 -1.37 -2.81 -13.07
N SER A 16 -2.29 -3.74 -12.75
CA SER A 16 -2.98 -3.64 -11.47
C SER A 16 -2.01 -3.98 -10.33
N GLY A 17 -1.89 -3.15 -9.29
CA GLY A 17 -1.11 -3.50 -8.10
C GLY A 17 -1.54 -4.86 -7.52
N ALA A 18 -2.81 -5.21 -7.71
CA ALA A 18 -3.37 -6.52 -7.40
C ALA A 18 -2.73 -7.70 -8.17
N GLU A 19 -2.25 -7.51 -9.41
CA GLU A 19 -1.49 -8.54 -10.15
C GLU A 19 -0.16 -8.84 -9.48
N TYR A 20 0.62 -7.82 -9.08
CA TYR A 20 1.86 -8.02 -8.34
C TYR A 20 1.60 -8.73 -7.01
N LEU A 21 0.58 -8.31 -6.26
CA LEU A 21 0.19 -8.94 -4.99
C LEU A 21 -0.20 -10.43 -5.18
N ARG A 22 -0.95 -10.75 -6.24
CA ARG A 22 -1.32 -12.13 -6.58
C ARG A 22 -0.11 -12.96 -7.01
N ALA A 23 0.83 -12.38 -7.76
CA ALA A 23 2.06 -13.04 -8.17
C ALA A 23 2.97 -13.34 -6.96
N TRP A 24 3.15 -12.37 -6.05
CA TRP A 24 3.93 -12.55 -4.82
C TRP A 24 3.38 -13.65 -3.93
N ARG A 25 2.05 -13.75 -3.78
CA ARG A 25 1.41 -14.87 -3.05
C ARG A 25 1.65 -16.25 -3.66
N LYS A 26 1.98 -16.31 -4.95
CA LYS A 26 2.39 -17.54 -5.64
C LYS A 26 3.90 -17.78 -5.59
N GLY A 27 4.65 -16.94 -4.89
CA GLY A 27 6.12 -17.00 -4.82
C GLY A 27 6.83 -16.30 -5.99
N HIS A 28 6.10 -15.72 -6.95
CA HIS A 28 6.70 -15.02 -8.09
C HIS A 28 7.07 -13.59 -7.69
N LEU A 29 8.32 -13.35 -7.26
CA LEU A 29 8.82 -12.05 -6.83
C LEU A 29 9.13 -11.12 -8.03
N ILE A 30 8.09 -10.70 -8.75
CA ILE A 30 8.16 -9.76 -9.86
C ILE A 30 7.93 -8.32 -9.42
N TYR A 31 8.55 -7.33 -10.08
CA TYR A 31 8.42 -5.92 -9.72
C TYR A 31 8.22 -5.06 -10.97
N SER A 32 7.72 -3.84 -10.80
CA SER A 32 7.64 -2.89 -11.92
C SER A 32 9.03 -2.55 -12.42
N ASN A 33 9.15 -2.33 -13.73
CA ASN A 33 10.42 -1.92 -14.32
C ASN A 33 10.95 -0.65 -13.64
N GLY A 34 12.26 -0.61 -13.38
CA GLY A 34 12.91 0.50 -12.68
C GLY A 34 12.69 0.55 -11.16
N TYR A 35 11.95 -0.41 -10.56
CA TYR A 35 11.82 -0.46 -9.10
C TYR A 35 13.12 -0.94 -8.44
N THR A 36 13.66 -0.13 -7.52
CA THR A 36 14.91 -0.46 -6.83
C THR A 36 14.69 -1.53 -5.76
N LEU A 37 15.37 -2.67 -5.88
CA LEU A 37 15.29 -3.79 -4.93
C LEU A 37 16.24 -3.68 -3.73
N TYR A 38 17.16 -2.73 -3.78
CA TYR A 38 18.16 -2.47 -2.75
C TYR A 38 18.25 -0.96 -2.49
N ARG A 39 18.50 -0.56 -1.25
CA ARG A 39 18.82 0.84 -0.93
C ARG A 39 20.25 0.92 -0.42
N LYS A 40 20.98 1.94 -0.88
CA LYS A 40 22.34 2.25 -0.39
C LYS A 40 22.42 2.38 1.13
N SER A 41 21.32 2.78 1.77
CA SER A 41 21.19 2.86 3.23
C SER A 41 21.09 1.51 3.96
N GLY A 42 21.15 0.37 3.25
CA GLY A 42 20.97 -0.98 3.82
C GLY A 42 19.53 -1.38 4.11
N TRP A 43 18.61 -0.41 4.23
CA TRP A 43 17.18 -0.67 4.43
C TRP A 43 16.53 -1.38 3.25
N THR A 44 15.80 -2.47 3.52
CA THR A 44 15.03 -3.18 2.50
C THR A 44 13.85 -2.31 2.01
N PRO A 45 13.66 -2.14 0.69
CA PRO A 45 12.51 -1.42 0.15
C PRO A 45 11.17 -2.02 0.57
N THR A 46 10.17 -1.17 0.79
CA THR A 46 8.86 -1.58 1.34
C THR A 46 8.17 -2.65 0.51
N LEU A 47 8.18 -2.57 -0.83
CA LEU A 47 7.54 -3.59 -1.67
C LEU A 47 8.32 -4.92 -1.67
N VAL A 48 9.65 -4.89 -1.47
CA VAL A 48 10.45 -6.10 -1.30
C VAL A 48 10.13 -6.77 0.04
N THR A 49 9.95 -5.99 1.11
CA THR A 49 9.50 -6.53 2.40
C THR A 49 8.10 -7.14 2.27
N LEU A 50 7.17 -6.45 1.61
CA LEU A 50 5.80 -6.93 1.43
C LEU A 50 5.74 -8.20 0.55
N SER A 51 6.48 -8.24 -0.56
CA SER A 51 6.51 -9.39 -1.46
C SER A 51 7.03 -10.64 -0.76
N ARG A 52 8.09 -10.50 0.05
CA ARG A 52 8.65 -11.59 0.87
C ARG A 52 7.64 -12.11 1.89
N LYS A 53 6.92 -11.23 2.59
CA LYS A 53 5.86 -11.61 3.53
C LYS A 53 4.72 -12.37 2.87
N LEU A 54 4.26 -11.89 1.71
CA LEU A 54 3.19 -12.54 0.95
C LEU A 54 3.60 -13.91 0.40
N ALA A 55 4.88 -14.06 0.02
CA ALA A 55 5.42 -15.33 -0.45
C ALA A 55 5.66 -16.33 0.70
N SER A 56 6.08 -15.87 1.88
CA SER A 56 6.40 -16.74 3.02
C SER A 56 5.15 -17.30 3.72
N ASP A 57 4.07 -16.53 3.79
CA ASP A 57 2.80 -16.99 4.39
C ASP A 57 1.59 -16.49 3.59
N PRO A 58 1.31 -17.08 2.42
CA PRO A 58 0.22 -16.62 1.55
C PRO A 58 -1.18 -16.86 2.13
N ARG A 59 -1.32 -17.67 3.18
CA ARG A 59 -2.60 -17.98 3.83
C ARG A 59 -2.99 -16.93 4.87
N GLN A 60 -2.02 -16.21 5.43
CA GLN A 60 -2.22 -15.11 6.37
C GLN A 60 -2.81 -13.85 5.70
N TYR A 61 -2.65 -13.69 4.38
CA TYR A 61 -3.08 -12.48 3.66
C TYR A 61 -4.25 -12.77 2.71
N LYS A 62 -5.30 -11.95 2.79
CA LYS A 62 -6.37 -11.88 1.79
C LYS A 62 -6.08 -10.68 0.89
N VAL A 63 -6.01 -10.90 -0.43
CA VAL A 63 -5.81 -9.82 -1.40
C VAL A 63 -7.11 -9.59 -2.13
N GLU A 64 -7.63 -8.38 -2.06
CA GLU A 64 -8.87 -7.98 -2.69
C GLU A 64 -8.61 -6.80 -3.62
N TRP A 65 -9.18 -6.89 -4.81
CA TRP A 65 -9.31 -5.73 -5.67
C TRP A 65 -10.60 -5.02 -5.29
N VAL A 66 -10.51 -3.72 -5.06
CA VAL A 66 -11.70 -2.87 -4.93
C VAL A 66 -11.64 -1.78 -5.97
N LYS A 67 -12.81 -1.38 -6.44
CA LYS A 67 -12.91 -0.19 -7.29
C LYS A 67 -12.51 1.04 -6.47
N GLY A 68 -11.65 1.88 -7.04
CA GLY A 68 -11.34 3.18 -6.44
C GLY A 68 -12.58 4.06 -6.37
N HIS A 69 -12.66 4.91 -5.33
CA HIS A 69 -13.82 5.78 -5.08
C HIS A 69 -15.16 5.04 -4.96
N ALA A 70 -15.14 3.84 -4.38
CA ALA A 70 -16.34 3.03 -4.16
C ALA A 70 -16.81 3.03 -2.69
N GLY A 71 -16.34 3.97 -1.87
CA GLY A 71 -16.73 4.07 -0.46
C GLY A 71 -15.95 3.15 0.48
N HIS A 72 -14.86 2.51 0.03
CA HIS A 72 -14.05 1.65 0.92
C HIS A 72 -13.09 2.51 1.76
N PRO A 73 -13.28 2.66 3.09
CA PRO A 73 -12.59 3.69 3.87
C PRO A 73 -11.07 3.59 3.82
N LEU A 74 -10.51 2.38 3.97
CA LEU A 74 -9.05 2.19 3.92
C LEU A 74 -8.44 2.41 2.53
N ASN A 75 -9.20 2.15 1.46
CA ASN A 75 -8.71 2.40 0.11
C ASN A 75 -8.70 3.90 -0.17
N GLU A 76 -9.76 4.60 0.24
CA GLU A 76 -9.85 6.05 0.10
C GLU A 76 -8.82 6.80 0.95
N LEU A 77 -8.51 6.27 2.14
CA LEU A 77 -7.38 6.71 2.94
C LEU A 77 -6.05 6.55 2.16
N ALA A 78 -5.80 5.37 1.59
CA ALA A 78 -4.59 5.11 0.82
C ALA A 78 -4.47 6.08 -0.39
N ASP A 79 -5.55 6.28 -1.13
CA ASP A 79 -5.61 7.23 -2.25
C ASP A 79 -5.37 8.68 -1.77
N SER A 80 -5.90 9.05 -0.60
CA SER A 80 -5.71 10.38 -0.02
C SER A 80 -4.29 10.61 0.46
N MET A 81 -3.61 9.60 1.00
CA MET A 81 -2.20 9.68 1.40
C MET A 81 -1.24 9.68 0.21
N ALA A 82 -1.59 9.03 -0.90
CA ALA A 82 -0.74 8.98 -2.10
C ALA A 82 -0.58 10.36 -2.76
N LYS A 83 -1.64 11.19 -2.75
CA LYS A 83 -1.65 12.54 -3.36
C LYS A 83 -0.60 13.50 -2.77
N PRO A 84 -0.53 13.73 -1.45
CA PRO A 84 0.50 14.60 -0.89
C PRO A 84 1.90 14.02 -1.03
N ALA A 85 2.06 12.69 -0.96
CA ALA A 85 3.36 12.07 -1.19
C ALA A 85 3.90 12.35 -2.61
N LEU A 86 3.04 12.29 -3.64
CA LEU A 86 3.41 12.67 -5.00
C LEU A 86 3.77 14.16 -5.08
N ARG A 87 2.93 15.03 -4.50
CA ARG A 87 3.14 16.49 -4.48
C ARG A 87 4.41 16.92 -3.75
N THR A 88 4.88 16.15 -2.76
CA THR A 88 6.20 16.37 -2.14
C THR A 88 7.35 16.15 -3.12
N LEU A 89 7.25 15.18 -4.02
CA LEU A 89 8.26 14.96 -5.07
C LEU A 89 8.31 16.13 -6.03
N ASP A 90 7.16 16.75 -6.29
CA ASP A 90 7.02 17.94 -7.13
C ASP A 90 7.32 19.26 -6.37
N GLY A 91 7.71 19.19 -5.09
CA GLY A 91 8.10 20.35 -4.28
C GLY A 91 6.94 21.18 -3.70
N TYR A 92 5.69 20.76 -3.85
CA TYR A 92 4.52 21.49 -3.33
C TYR A 92 4.36 21.40 -1.82
N PHE A 93 4.93 20.37 -1.20
CA PHE A 93 4.93 20.18 0.25
C PHE A 93 6.33 19.82 0.71
N SER A 94 6.75 20.38 1.83
CA SER A 94 7.85 19.82 2.60
C SER A 94 7.49 18.42 3.07
N ARG A 95 8.52 17.63 3.42
CA ARG A 95 8.32 16.30 4.01
C ARG A 95 7.51 16.36 5.32
N GLY A 96 7.70 17.41 6.12
CA GLY A 96 6.96 17.60 7.38
C GLY A 96 5.46 17.78 7.13
N GLU A 97 5.09 18.69 6.23
CA GLU A 97 3.70 18.98 5.88
C GLU A 97 2.98 17.75 5.31
N ALA A 98 3.67 16.96 4.48
CA ALA A 98 3.12 15.73 3.94
C ALA A 98 2.86 14.67 5.02
N VAL A 99 3.75 14.55 6.01
CA VAL A 99 3.57 13.64 7.15
C VAL A 99 2.39 14.09 8.02
N ASP A 100 2.26 15.38 8.31
CA ASP A 100 1.15 15.90 9.11
C ASP A 100 -0.20 15.70 8.42
N LEU A 101 -0.24 15.90 7.09
CA LEU A 101 -1.44 15.64 6.31
C LEU A 101 -1.81 14.15 6.30
N ALA A 102 -0.83 13.25 6.15
CA ALA A 102 -1.05 11.81 6.22
C ALA A 102 -1.61 11.39 7.59
N ARG A 103 -1.08 11.96 8.69
CA ARG A 103 -1.61 11.71 10.04
C ARG A 103 -3.08 12.13 10.17
N ARG A 104 -3.43 13.32 9.68
CA ARG A 104 -4.83 13.81 9.71
C ARG A 104 -5.77 12.89 8.93
N TYR A 105 -5.37 12.43 7.75
CA TYR A 105 -6.17 11.47 6.99
C TYR A 105 -6.33 10.14 7.74
N ALA A 106 -5.27 9.61 8.34
CA ALA A 106 -5.34 8.38 9.11
C ALA A 106 -6.29 8.50 10.31
N HIS A 107 -6.22 9.60 11.05
CA HIS A 107 -7.15 9.86 12.16
C HIS A 107 -8.61 9.88 11.69
N ARG A 108 -8.91 10.60 10.61
CA ARG A 108 -10.27 10.66 10.05
C ARG A 108 -10.80 9.28 9.66
N ALA A 109 -10.02 8.53 8.88
CA ALA A 109 -10.44 7.21 8.41
C ALA A 109 -10.63 6.20 9.55
N LEU A 110 -9.81 6.26 10.60
CA LEU A 110 -9.99 5.42 11.78
C LEU A 110 -11.25 5.78 12.57
N SER A 111 -11.61 7.06 12.65
CA SER A 111 -12.88 7.50 13.23
C SER A 111 -14.09 6.98 12.43
N GLU A 112 -14.02 7.00 11.10
CA GLU A 112 -15.09 6.51 10.22
C GLU A 112 -15.27 4.99 10.27
N ILE A 113 -14.21 4.22 10.56
CA ILE A 113 -14.26 2.74 10.70
C ILE A 113 -14.77 2.31 12.08
N SER A 114 -14.65 3.18 13.09
CA SER A 114 -15.02 2.87 14.48
C SER A 114 -16.49 3.20 14.82
N MET A 115 -17.25 3.72 13.85
CA MET A 115 -18.70 3.97 13.91
C MET A 115 -19.47 2.82 13.25
#